data_AF-A0AA39DMW6-F1
#
_entry.id   AF-A0AA39DMW6-F1
#
_cell.length_a   1.000
_cell.length_b   1.000
_cell.length_c   1.000
_cell.angle_alpha   90.00
_cell.angle_beta   90.00
_cell.angle_gamma   90.00
#
_symmetry.space_group_name_H-M   'P 1'
#
loop_
_entity.id
_entity.type
_entity.pdbx_description
1 polymer ?
#
loop_
_entity_poly.entity_id
_entity_poly.type
_entity_poly.pdbx_seq_one_letter_code
_entity_poly.pdbx_strand_id
1 'polypeptide(L)'
;METKHLQTTLSPSHSPAYQVLLRAGPRLKPLQQVHAHLIVSGSYRSRALLTKLLTLACTAGSILYTRQLFFSITNPDSFLFNALIKASSKFGFSRDAILFYRRMVADSIPQSNYTFTAVIKACADISALRIGRPIHSHVLVCGYDSDSFVQAALIAFYAKSGDVGEAKKVFDRMPERTVIAWNSMISGYDQNGFSKEAVGLFYRMRELGVEFDSATFVSLLSACSQLGALDLGCWVHDYIVNNSFDVNVVVGTSLINMYTRCGNVSKAREVFDEMNERNVVAWTAMISGYGMHGYGQEAIELFRLMRIRAPPPNGITFVAVLSACAHAGLVHEGRKAFASMRQDYGLVPGVEHHVCMVDILGRAGFLNEALQYIKDLKQGEQAPALWTAMLGACKMHKNLDLGVQVAEHLLAAEPENPSHYVLLSNVYALAGRMERVEMVRNMMIRKGLKKQVGYSIIEVGQKSYLFSMGDRSHPETTEIYKYLDELMLRSKEAGYVPAPESVMHELEEEEREYALRYHSEKLAIAFGLMKTSHGMTIRIVKNLRMCEDCHSAIKFISQIANREIIVRDKLRFHHFKNGLCSCQDYW
;
A
#
# COMPACT_ATOMS: atom_id res chain seq x y z
N MET A 1 -8.13 -12.96 78.83
CA MET A 1 -8.65 -13.82 77.75
C MET A 1 -9.03 -12.91 76.61
N GLU A 2 -8.09 -12.71 75.68
CA GLU A 2 -8.24 -11.87 74.48
C GLU A 2 -8.91 -12.67 73.36
N THR A 3 -9.98 -12.11 72.78
CA THR A 3 -10.63 -12.64 71.58
C THR A 3 -9.96 -12.08 70.33
N LYS A 4 -9.20 -12.94 69.64
CA LYS A 4 -8.67 -12.71 68.29
C LYS A 4 -9.81 -12.69 67.27
N HIS A 5 -10.06 -11.53 66.65
CA HIS A 5 -10.81 -11.46 65.39
C HIS A 5 -9.90 -11.91 64.24
N LEU A 6 -10.17 -13.11 63.69
CA LEU A 6 -9.67 -13.52 62.38
C LEU A 6 -10.37 -12.68 61.29
N GLN A 7 -9.66 -11.75 60.66
CA GLN A 7 -10.00 -11.29 59.32
C GLN A 7 -9.48 -12.30 58.31
N THR A 8 -10.39 -13.06 57.72
CA THR A 8 -10.16 -13.89 56.53
C THR A 8 -9.83 -12.97 55.35
N THR A 9 -8.57 -12.95 54.94
CA THR A 9 -8.11 -12.30 53.70
C THR A 9 -8.64 -13.07 52.49
N LEU A 10 -9.81 -12.67 51.98
CA LEU A 10 -10.30 -13.09 50.67
C LEU A 10 -9.30 -12.65 49.59
N SER A 11 -9.04 -13.53 48.62
CA SER A 11 -8.17 -13.20 47.49
C SER A 11 -8.73 -11.99 46.70
N PRO A 12 -7.87 -11.13 46.11
CA PRO A 12 -8.29 -9.88 45.48
C PRO A 12 -9.35 -10.06 44.36
N SER A 13 -9.44 -11.24 43.76
CA SER A 13 -10.41 -11.60 42.71
C SER A 13 -11.85 -11.78 43.21
N HIS A 14 -12.07 -11.93 44.52
CA HIS A 14 -13.41 -12.11 45.13
C HIS A 14 -13.91 -10.89 45.90
N SER A 15 -13.19 -9.76 45.85
CA SER A 15 -13.68 -8.52 46.45
C SER A 15 -14.91 -7.98 45.69
N PRO A 16 -15.99 -7.57 46.39
CA PRO A 16 -17.14 -6.92 45.76
C PRO A 16 -16.75 -5.71 44.90
N ALA A 17 -15.76 -4.92 45.34
CA ALA A 17 -15.24 -3.78 44.59
C ALA A 17 -14.57 -4.17 43.26
N TYR A 18 -13.90 -5.33 43.22
CA TYR A 18 -13.30 -5.86 42.00
C TYR A 18 -14.38 -6.28 40.98
N GLN A 19 -15.47 -6.88 41.47
CA GLN A 19 -16.60 -7.27 40.62
C GLN A 19 -17.34 -6.05 40.04
N VAL A 20 -17.46 -4.97 40.80
CA VAL A 20 -18.03 -3.71 40.29
C VAL A 20 -17.16 -3.12 39.17
N LEU A 21 -15.82 -3.17 39.28
CA LEU A 21 -14.91 -2.78 38.19
C LEU A 21 -15.10 -3.64 36.93
N LEU A 22 -15.26 -4.95 37.09
CA LEU A 22 -15.52 -5.85 35.95
C LEU A 22 -16.85 -5.52 35.26
N ARG A 23 -17.91 -5.25 36.03
CA ARG A 23 -19.22 -4.84 35.51
C ARG A 23 -19.17 -3.50 34.81
N ALA A 24 -18.40 -2.54 35.32
CA ALA A 24 -18.19 -1.25 34.66
C ALA A 24 -17.58 -1.45 33.26
N GLY A 25 -16.63 -2.37 33.13
CA GLY A 25 -15.94 -2.66 31.87
C GLY A 25 -15.19 -1.44 31.33
N PRO A 26 -14.76 -1.44 30.05
CA PRO A 26 -14.02 -0.35 29.45
C PRO A 26 -14.93 0.81 29.04
N ARG A 27 -15.66 1.39 30.00
CA ARG A 27 -16.58 2.52 29.78
C ARG A 27 -16.25 3.64 30.76
N LEU A 28 -15.91 4.82 30.23
CA LEU A 28 -15.37 5.92 31.03
C LEU A 28 -16.31 6.38 32.17
N LYS A 29 -17.58 6.67 31.87
CA LYS A 29 -18.54 7.15 32.87
C LYS A 29 -18.74 6.16 34.02
N PRO A 30 -19.03 4.86 33.78
CA PRO A 30 -19.05 3.85 34.84
C PRO A 30 -17.74 3.78 35.63
N LEU A 31 -16.58 3.80 34.96
CA LEU A 31 -15.28 3.73 35.65
C LEU A 31 -15.04 4.92 36.58
N GLN A 32 -15.48 6.12 36.21
CA GLN A 32 -15.39 7.32 37.06
C GLN A 32 -16.28 7.19 38.31
N GLN A 33 -17.48 6.62 38.17
CA GLN A 33 -18.36 6.34 39.30
C GLN A 33 -17.75 5.31 40.26
N VAL A 34 -17.19 4.23 39.72
CA VAL A 34 -16.50 3.21 40.52
C VAL A 34 -15.27 3.81 41.21
N HIS A 35 -14.49 4.63 40.51
CA HIS A 35 -13.34 5.33 41.09
C HIS A 35 -13.75 6.22 42.27
N ALA A 36 -14.80 7.03 42.13
CA ALA A 36 -15.33 7.84 43.23
C ALA A 36 -15.76 6.97 44.43
N HIS A 37 -16.43 5.85 44.17
CA HIS A 37 -16.81 4.89 45.21
C HIS A 37 -15.60 4.24 45.90
N LEU A 38 -14.53 3.94 45.17
CA LEU A 38 -13.28 3.42 45.74
C LEU A 38 -12.60 4.44 46.67
N ILE A 39 -12.66 5.73 46.34
CA ILE A 39 -12.15 6.81 47.19
C ILE A 39 -12.96 6.87 48.48
N VAL A 40 -14.30 6.96 48.38
CA VAL A 40 -15.19 7.10 49.53
C VAL A 40 -15.14 5.88 50.46
N SER A 41 -15.03 4.67 49.89
CA SER A 41 -14.94 3.43 50.68
C SER A 41 -13.53 3.14 51.25
N GLY A 42 -12.53 3.99 50.98
CA GLY A 42 -11.14 3.77 51.39
C GLY A 42 -10.42 2.62 50.64
N SER A 43 -11.12 1.91 49.76
CA SER A 43 -10.59 0.79 48.97
C SER A 43 -9.62 1.23 47.86
N TYR A 44 -9.53 2.53 47.59
CA TYR A 44 -8.59 3.14 46.64
C TYR A 44 -7.11 2.81 46.93
N ARG A 45 -6.75 2.42 48.17
CA ARG A 45 -5.37 2.01 48.52
C ARG A 45 -4.98 0.63 47.97
N SER A 46 -5.94 -0.15 47.47
CA SER A 46 -5.67 -1.48 46.92
C SER A 46 -5.01 -1.38 45.54
N ARG A 47 -3.75 -1.85 45.44
CA ARG A 47 -2.98 -1.87 44.19
C ARG A 47 -3.69 -2.66 43.08
N ALA A 48 -4.31 -3.79 43.42
CA ALA A 48 -5.02 -4.63 42.44
C ALA A 48 -6.24 -3.90 41.83
N LEU A 49 -6.99 -3.15 42.64
CA LEU A 49 -8.13 -2.37 42.18
C LEU A 49 -7.67 -1.18 41.32
N LEU A 50 -6.60 -0.50 41.73
CA LEU A 50 -6.00 0.60 40.95
C LEU A 50 -5.48 0.14 39.59
N THR A 51 -4.71 -0.94 39.53
CA THR A 51 -4.20 -1.49 38.27
C THR A 51 -5.34 -1.90 37.35
N LYS A 52 -6.41 -2.51 37.89
CA LYS A 52 -7.57 -2.89 37.08
C LYS A 52 -8.36 -1.66 36.58
N LEU A 53 -8.57 -0.66 37.43
CA LEU A 53 -9.22 0.60 37.04
C LEU A 53 -8.44 1.31 35.92
N LEU A 54 -7.13 1.45 36.08
CA LEU A 54 -6.23 2.09 35.13
C LEU A 54 -6.17 1.35 33.77
N THR A 55 -6.06 0.03 33.79
CA THR A 55 -6.07 -0.77 32.56
C THR A 55 -7.42 -0.72 31.85
N LEU A 56 -8.54 -0.71 32.57
CA LEU A 56 -9.87 -0.53 31.99
C LEU A 56 -10.08 0.88 31.43
N ALA A 57 -9.57 1.92 32.10
CA ALA A 57 -9.61 3.30 31.60
C ALA A 57 -8.81 3.47 30.31
N CYS A 58 -7.62 2.86 30.24
CA CYS A 58 -6.82 2.80 29.02
C CYS A 58 -7.55 2.05 27.91
N THR A 59 -8.16 0.90 28.24
CA THR A 59 -8.98 0.10 27.29
C THR A 59 -10.19 0.88 26.77
N ALA A 60 -10.79 1.74 27.60
CA ALA A 60 -11.89 2.62 27.25
C ALA A 60 -11.48 3.79 26.32
N GLY A 61 -10.21 3.86 25.92
CA GLY A 61 -9.66 4.94 25.12
C GLY A 61 -9.38 6.24 25.88
N SER A 62 -9.55 6.24 27.22
CA SER A 62 -9.38 7.45 28.03
C SER A 62 -7.97 7.57 28.60
N ILE A 63 -7.01 7.84 27.72
CA ILE A 63 -5.59 7.92 28.11
C ILE A 63 -5.30 9.10 29.05
N LEU A 64 -5.98 10.24 28.86
CA LEU A 64 -5.81 11.41 29.74
C LEU A 64 -6.22 11.12 31.18
N TYR A 65 -7.38 10.46 31.36
CA TYR A 65 -7.85 10.05 32.68
C TYR A 65 -6.90 9.00 33.29
N THR A 66 -6.44 8.05 32.49
CA THR A 66 -5.46 7.03 32.91
C THR A 66 -4.18 7.70 33.43
N ARG A 67 -3.64 8.71 32.73
CA ARG A 67 -2.45 9.45 33.18
C ARG A 67 -2.69 10.19 34.49
N GLN A 68 -3.81 10.90 34.61
CA GLN A 68 -4.15 11.64 35.82
C GLN A 68 -4.18 10.72 37.05
N LEU A 69 -4.85 9.57 36.93
CA LEU A 69 -4.90 8.56 37.98
C LEU A 69 -3.54 7.93 38.28
N PHE A 70 -2.72 7.71 37.25
CA PHE A 70 -1.40 7.13 37.45
C PHE A 70 -0.50 8.07 38.24
N PHE A 71 -0.51 9.37 37.94
CA PHE A 71 0.30 10.37 38.64
C PHE A 71 -0.17 10.65 40.07
N SER A 72 -1.40 10.27 40.45
CA SER A 72 -1.86 10.35 41.84
C SER A 72 -1.40 9.17 42.71
N ILE A 73 -0.78 8.13 42.14
CA ILE A 73 -0.32 6.95 42.87
C ILE A 73 1.06 7.20 43.45
N THR A 74 1.16 7.14 44.77
CA THR A 74 2.43 7.13 45.50
C THR A 74 2.98 5.69 45.54
N ASN A 75 4.16 5.46 44.96
CA ASN A 75 4.86 4.17 44.88
C ASN A 75 4.19 3.11 43.96
N PRO A 76 4.11 3.36 42.64
CA PRO A 76 3.70 2.35 41.67
C PRO A 76 4.67 1.15 41.65
N ASP A 77 4.16 -0.06 41.43
CA ASP A 77 4.97 -1.29 41.34
C ASP A 77 5.18 -1.77 39.90
N SER A 78 6.11 -2.73 39.71
CA SER A 78 6.45 -3.27 38.39
C SER A 78 5.22 -3.86 37.66
N PHE A 79 4.29 -4.47 38.40
CA PHE A 79 3.07 -5.04 37.82
C PHE A 79 2.18 -3.95 37.20
N LEU A 80 1.94 -2.84 37.90
CA LEU A 80 1.18 -1.71 37.38
C LEU A 80 1.82 -1.13 36.12
N PHE A 81 3.14 -0.87 36.15
CA PHE A 81 3.85 -0.36 34.97
C PHE A 81 3.74 -1.29 33.77
N ASN A 82 4.00 -2.59 33.96
CA ASN A 82 3.91 -3.57 32.87
C ASN A 82 2.49 -3.65 32.30
N ALA A 83 1.48 -3.62 33.16
CA ALA A 83 0.08 -3.62 32.74
C ALA A 83 -0.28 -2.36 31.93
N LEU A 84 0.17 -1.18 32.37
CA LEU A 84 -0.08 0.09 31.69
C LEU A 84 0.68 0.25 30.38
N ILE A 85 1.97 -0.11 30.34
CA ILE A 85 2.79 -0.07 29.13
C ILE A 85 2.20 -1.03 28.08
N LYS A 86 1.84 -2.25 28.49
CA LYS A 86 1.19 -3.24 27.61
C LYS A 86 -0.16 -2.76 27.12
N ALA A 87 -1.03 -2.25 28.00
CA ALA A 87 -2.34 -1.73 27.60
C ALA A 87 -2.21 -0.54 26.65
N SER A 88 -1.36 0.43 26.98
CA SER A 88 -1.13 1.63 26.16
C SER A 88 -0.59 1.26 24.78
N SER A 89 0.38 0.35 24.71
CA SER A 89 0.93 -0.18 23.46
C SER A 89 -0.11 -0.96 22.64
N LYS A 90 -1.02 -1.69 23.29
CA LYS A 90 -2.09 -2.45 22.62
C LYS A 90 -3.17 -1.54 22.01
N PHE A 91 -3.54 -0.46 22.70
CA PHE A 91 -4.62 0.43 22.27
C PHE A 91 -4.15 1.68 21.50
N GLY A 92 -2.91 1.69 21.00
CA GLY A 92 -2.39 2.76 20.15
C GLY A 92 -1.92 4.01 20.89
N PHE A 93 -1.84 3.97 22.22
CA PHE A 93 -1.28 5.05 23.05
C PHE A 93 0.24 4.92 23.20
N SER A 94 0.95 4.84 22.08
CA SER A 94 2.39 4.54 22.04
C SER A 94 3.24 5.57 22.78
N ARG A 95 2.87 6.86 22.71
CA ARG A 95 3.56 7.94 23.46
C ARG A 95 3.44 7.75 24.96
N ASP A 96 2.27 7.33 25.43
CA ASP A 96 2.01 7.10 26.86
C ASP A 96 2.68 5.82 27.36
N ALA A 97 2.76 4.78 26.53
CA ALA A 97 3.57 3.60 26.84
C ALA A 97 5.05 3.97 27.09
N ILE A 98 5.61 4.82 26.24
CA ILE A 98 6.98 5.34 26.40
C ILE A 98 7.10 6.23 27.66
N LEU A 99 6.08 7.04 27.96
CA LEU A 99 6.04 7.88 29.16
C LEU A 99 6.05 7.03 30.43
N PHE A 100 5.20 6.01 30.51
CA PHE A 100 5.16 5.10 31.66
C PHE A 100 6.48 4.33 31.82
N TYR A 101 7.10 3.90 30.71
CA TYR A 101 8.42 3.30 30.74
C TYR A 101 9.49 4.24 31.29
N ARG A 102 9.55 5.50 30.81
CA ARG A 102 10.50 6.50 31.32
C ARG A 102 10.32 6.74 32.82
N ARG A 103 9.07 6.79 33.29
CA ARG A 103 8.78 6.91 34.71
C ARG A 103 9.22 5.68 35.51
N MET A 104 8.99 4.48 34.98
CA MET A 104 9.47 3.22 35.58
C MET A 104 10.99 3.20 35.76
N VAL A 105 11.74 3.67 34.76
CA VAL A 105 13.20 3.81 34.82
C VAL A 105 13.61 4.85 35.84
N ALA A 106 12.94 6.02 35.88
CA ALA A 106 13.23 7.08 36.85
C ALA A 106 12.96 6.66 38.30
N ASP A 107 11.99 5.79 38.51
CA ASP A 107 11.65 5.22 39.82
C ASP A 107 12.55 4.00 40.18
N SER A 108 13.55 3.68 39.36
CA SER A 108 14.48 2.55 39.54
C SER A 108 13.80 1.20 39.70
N ILE A 109 12.66 1.00 39.02
CA ILE A 109 11.89 -0.24 39.09
C ILE A 109 12.40 -1.21 38.02
N PRO A 110 12.74 -2.47 38.36
CA PRO A 110 13.27 -3.44 37.41
C PRO A 110 12.32 -3.76 36.26
N GLN A 111 12.84 -3.68 35.04
CA GLN A 111 12.15 -4.03 33.81
C GLN A 111 12.23 -5.53 33.52
N SER A 112 11.25 -6.04 32.77
CA SER A 112 11.21 -7.41 32.27
C SER A 112 11.22 -7.44 30.74
N ASN A 113 11.39 -8.62 30.16
CA ASN A 113 11.21 -8.85 28.72
C ASN A 113 9.84 -8.37 28.22
N TYR A 114 8.77 -8.52 29.02
CA TYR A 114 7.45 -7.97 28.71
C TYR A 114 7.45 -6.44 28.63
N THR A 115 8.18 -5.77 29.53
CA THR A 115 8.34 -4.31 29.52
C THR A 115 9.01 -3.87 28.22
N PHE A 116 10.15 -4.48 27.89
CA PHE A 116 10.93 -4.15 26.71
C PHE A 116 10.15 -4.42 25.41
N THR A 117 9.54 -5.60 25.28
CA THR A 117 8.70 -5.95 24.12
C THR A 117 7.59 -4.91 23.90
N ALA A 118 6.88 -4.51 24.97
CA ALA A 118 5.77 -3.57 24.86
C ALA A 118 6.20 -2.13 24.52
N VAL A 119 7.30 -1.64 25.12
CA VAL A 119 7.81 -0.29 24.83
C VAL A 119 8.50 -0.20 23.48
N ILE A 120 9.22 -1.25 23.04
CA ILE A 120 9.83 -1.32 21.71
C ILE A 120 8.73 -1.34 20.64
N LYS A 121 7.67 -2.14 20.84
CA LYS A 121 6.48 -2.09 19.98
C LYS A 121 5.90 -0.68 19.91
N ALA A 122 5.77 0.01 21.05
CA ALA A 122 5.28 1.39 21.05
C ALA A 122 6.19 2.32 20.24
N CYS A 123 7.51 2.19 20.34
CA CYS A 123 8.46 2.93 19.49
C CYS A 123 8.30 2.58 18.01
N ALA A 124 8.04 1.32 17.68
CA ALA A 124 7.81 0.84 16.31
C ALA A 124 6.55 1.47 15.70
N ASP A 125 5.48 1.55 16.47
CA ASP A 125 4.18 2.07 16.01
C ASP A 125 4.21 3.59 15.71
N ILE A 126 5.22 4.32 16.20
CA ILE A 126 5.44 5.75 15.89
C ILE A 126 6.79 6.02 15.20
N SER A 127 7.45 4.97 14.68
CA SER A 127 8.75 5.05 14.00
C SER A 127 9.82 5.88 14.74
N ALA A 128 9.87 5.78 16.07
CA ALA A 128 10.65 6.66 16.93
C ALA A 128 12.11 6.21 17.11
N LEU A 129 12.93 6.27 16.05
CA LEU A 129 14.35 5.86 16.07
C LEU A 129 15.15 6.49 17.22
N ARG A 130 14.97 7.79 17.45
CA ARG A 130 15.68 8.55 18.48
C ARG A 130 15.41 8.05 19.90
N ILE A 131 14.23 7.47 20.13
CA ILE A 131 13.83 6.95 21.45
C ILE A 131 14.14 5.46 21.55
N GLY A 132 13.86 4.70 20.49
CA GLY A 132 14.05 3.24 20.51
C GLY A 132 15.51 2.80 20.53
N ARG A 133 16.45 3.57 19.96
CA ARG A 133 17.90 3.25 20.03
C ARG A 133 18.43 3.23 21.49
N PRO A 134 18.21 4.28 22.32
CA PRO A 134 18.54 4.21 23.74
C PRO A 134 17.85 3.05 24.49
N ILE A 135 16.59 2.73 24.16
CA ILE A 135 15.88 1.60 24.76
C ILE A 135 16.54 0.27 24.38
N HIS A 136 16.96 0.10 23.13
CA HIS A 136 17.73 -1.07 22.71
C HIS A 136 19.07 -1.16 23.45
N SER A 137 19.79 -0.04 23.63
CA SER A 137 20.99 -0.05 24.49
C SER A 137 20.67 -0.49 25.93
N HIS A 138 19.52 -0.07 26.48
CA HIS A 138 19.08 -0.49 27.81
C HIS A 138 18.74 -2.00 27.87
N VAL A 139 18.15 -2.56 26.80
CA VAL A 139 17.95 -4.02 26.66
C VAL A 139 19.28 -4.77 26.81
N LEU A 140 20.34 -4.30 26.12
CA LEU A 140 21.67 -4.91 26.19
C LEU A 140 22.24 -4.85 27.61
N VAL A 141 22.17 -3.68 28.24
CA VAL A 141 22.70 -3.46 29.60
C VAL A 141 21.96 -4.32 30.64
N CYS A 142 20.65 -4.53 30.46
CA CYS A 142 19.85 -5.37 31.35
C CYS A 142 19.94 -6.87 31.04
N GLY A 143 20.71 -7.30 30.03
CA GLY A 143 20.88 -8.71 29.67
C GLY A 143 19.68 -9.37 29.00
N TYR A 144 18.82 -8.59 28.34
CA TYR A 144 17.66 -9.10 27.57
C TYR A 144 17.95 -9.21 26.07
N ASP A 145 19.22 -9.10 25.66
CA ASP A 145 19.65 -9.11 24.26
C ASP A 145 19.53 -10.48 23.60
N SER A 146 19.47 -11.56 24.39
CA SER A 146 19.26 -12.94 23.95
C SER A 146 17.79 -13.40 24.01
N ASP A 147 16.88 -12.58 24.55
CA ASP A 147 15.45 -12.91 24.60
C ASP A 147 14.82 -12.82 23.20
N SER A 148 14.26 -13.93 22.71
CA SER A 148 13.76 -14.05 21.34
C SER A 148 12.56 -13.15 21.04
N PHE A 149 11.72 -12.84 22.04
CA PHE A 149 10.60 -11.92 21.88
C PHE A 149 11.06 -10.47 21.82
N VAL A 150 12.06 -10.11 22.63
CA VAL A 150 12.68 -8.78 22.59
C VAL A 150 13.42 -8.58 21.27
N GLN A 151 14.20 -9.57 20.80
CA GLN A 151 14.86 -9.54 19.49
C GLN A 151 13.85 -9.39 18.34
N ALA A 152 12.75 -10.16 18.35
CA ALA A 152 11.69 -10.02 17.35
C ALA A 152 11.03 -8.62 17.38
N ALA A 153 10.78 -8.06 18.56
CA ALA A 153 10.27 -6.70 18.70
C ALA A 153 11.26 -5.65 18.17
N LEU A 154 12.56 -5.83 18.38
CA LEU A 154 13.61 -4.96 17.85
C LEU A 154 13.68 -5.00 16.33
N ILE A 155 13.59 -6.19 15.71
CA ILE A 155 13.52 -6.34 14.25
C ILE A 155 12.34 -5.54 13.70
N ALA A 156 11.14 -5.75 14.26
CA ALA A 156 9.94 -5.03 13.85
C ALA A 156 10.06 -3.51 14.05
N PHE A 157 10.69 -3.07 15.14
CA PHE A 157 10.94 -1.65 15.41
C PHE A 157 11.85 -1.01 14.36
N TYR A 158 13.00 -1.60 14.09
CA TYR A 158 13.94 -1.06 13.11
C TYR A 158 13.34 -1.08 11.70
N ALA A 159 12.68 -2.17 11.32
CA ALA A 159 12.00 -2.30 10.03
C ALA A 159 10.91 -1.23 9.82
N LYS A 160 9.98 -1.07 10.78
CA LYS A 160 8.92 -0.03 10.71
C LYS A 160 9.47 1.40 10.78
N SER A 161 10.72 1.56 11.21
CA SER A 161 11.38 2.85 11.30
C SER A 161 12.28 3.17 10.10
N GLY A 162 12.29 2.30 9.08
CA GLY A 162 13.10 2.50 7.87
C GLY A 162 14.56 2.04 7.96
N ASP A 163 15.00 1.54 9.11
CA ASP A 163 16.39 1.12 9.35
C ASP A 163 16.51 -0.41 9.20
N VAL A 164 16.22 -0.91 8.00
CA VAL A 164 16.22 -2.35 7.68
C VAL A 164 17.60 -2.98 7.91
N GLY A 165 18.68 -2.19 7.78
CA GLY A 165 20.04 -2.65 8.05
C GLY A 165 20.23 -3.08 9.50
N GLU A 166 19.77 -2.27 10.47
CA GLU A 166 19.81 -2.65 11.89
C GLU A 166 18.84 -3.81 12.20
N ALA A 167 17.66 -3.84 11.58
CA ALA A 167 16.74 -4.98 11.70
C ALA A 167 17.42 -6.29 11.28
N LYS A 168 18.11 -6.27 10.13
CA LYS A 168 18.86 -7.41 9.61
C LYS A 168 19.98 -7.83 10.57
N LYS A 169 20.73 -6.89 11.15
CA LYS A 169 21.80 -7.21 12.11
C LYS A 169 21.26 -7.93 13.34
N VAL A 170 20.13 -7.50 13.88
CA VAL A 170 19.47 -8.19 15.00
C VAL A 170 19.06 -9.60 14.58
N PHE A 171 18.38 -9.73 13.43
CA PHE A 171 17.95 -11.01 12.88
C PHE A 171 19.11 -11.98 12.60
N ASP A 172 20.23 -11.50 12.07
CA ASP A 172 21.42 -12.31 11.75
C ASP A 172 22.11 -12.82 13.02
N ARG A 173 22.04 -12.08 14.13
CA ARG A 173 22.62 -12.45 15.43
C ARG A 173 21.76 -13.41 16.25
N MET A 174 20.51 -13.66 15.87
CA MET A 174 19.66 -14.62 16.56
C MET A 174 20.22 -16.05 16.35
N PRO A 175 20.53 -16.79 17.43
CA PRO A 175 20.99 -18.18 17.31
C PRO A 175 19.88 -19.08 16.77
N GLU A 176 18.67 -18.92 17.30
CA GLU A 176 17.45 -19.56 16.83
C GLU A 176 16.42 -18.49 16.47
N ARG A 177 15.89 -18.57 15.25
CA ARG A 177 14.95 -17.57 14.72
C ARG A 177 13.54 -18.11 14.83
N THR A 178 12.72 -17.44 15.64
CA THR A 178 11.29 -17.74 15.73
C THR A 178 10.56 -17.37 14.44
N VAL A 179 9.40 -18.00 14.18
CA VAL A 179 8.52 -17.64 13.04
C VAL A 179 8.20 -16.14 13.04
N ILE A 180 8.00 -15.55 14.24
CA ILE A 180 7.76 -14.11 14.41
C ILE A 180 8.94 -13.26 13.90
N ALA A 181 10.18 -13.68 14.16
CA ALA A 181 11.37 -12.97 13.68
C ALA A 181 11.51 -13.05 12.15
N TRP A 182 11.24 -14.22 11.56
CA TRP A 182 11.19 -14.39 10.10
C TRP A 182 10.14 -13.49 9.48
N ASN A 183 8.91 -13.54 9.98
CA ASN A 183 7.81 -12.73 9.48
C ASN A 183 8.09 -11.22 9.62
N SER A 184 8.68 -10.81 10.75
CA SER A 184 9.06 -9.40 10.97
C SER A 184 10.11 -8.93 9.96
N MET A 185 11.06 -9.79 9.61
CA MET A 185 12.09 -9.45 8.63
C MET A 185 11.56 -9.48 7.18
N ILE A 186 10.74 -10.47 6.82
CA ILE A 186 10.08 -10.56 5.49
C ILE A 186 9.19 -9.33 5.27
N SER A 187 8.29 -9.06 6.21
CA SER A 187 7.43 -7.87 6.17
C SER A 187 8.25 -6.58 6.19
N GLY A 188 9.36 -6.55 6.92
CA GLY A 188 10.25 -5.41 7.01
C GLY A 188 10.94 -5.08 5.70
N TYR A 189 11.43 -6.09 4.98
CA TYR A 189 11.94 -5.91 3.62
C TYR A 189 10.86 -5.40 2.67
N ASP A 190 9.68 -6.01 2.67
CA ASP A 190 8.60 -5.65 1.75
C ASP A 190 8.09 -4.20 1.95
N GLN A 191 7.91 -3.78 3.21
CA GLN A 191 7.45 -2.43 3.54
C GLN A 191 8.46 -1.33 3.20
N ASN A 192 9.74 -1.70 3.02
CA ASN A 192 10.82 -0.77 2.69
C ASN A 192 11.26 -0.86 1.22
N GLY A 193 10.47 -1.50 0.36
CA GLY A 193 10.73 -1.58 -1.09
C GLY A 193 11.73 -2.67 -1.50
N PHE A 194 12.10 -3.57 -0.59
CA PHE A 194 13.02 -4.68 -0.81
C PHE A 194 12.24 -6.00 -1.01
N SER A 195 11.18 -6.00 -1.82
CA SER A 195 10.30 -7.17 -1.98
C SER A 195 11.03 -8.39 -2.55
N LYS A 196 12.10 -8.19 -3.34
CA LYS A 196 12.93 -9.29 -3.86
C LYS A 196 13.70 -9.99 -2.73
N GLU A 197 14.25 -9.22 -1.81
CA GLU A 197 14.92 -9.70 -0.60
C GLU A 197 13.93 -10.39 0.34
N ALA A 198 12.70 -9.89 0.44
CA ALA A 198 11.62 -10.53 1.19
C ALA A 198 11.32 -11.94 0.67
N VAL A 199 11.15 -12.09 -0.66
CA VAL A 199 10.94 -13.39 -1.31
C VAL A 199 12.18 -14.29 -1.17
N GLY A 200 13.39 -13.76 -1.33
CA GLY A 200 14.63 -14.51 -1.11
C GLY A 200 14.75 -15.04 0.33
N LEU A 201 14.36 -14.24 1.32
CA LEU A 201 14.34 -14.65 2.72
C LEU A 201 13.28 -15.73 2.98
N PHE A 202 12.13 -15.65 2.32
CA PHE A 202 11.11 -16.70 2.38
C PHE A 202 11.62 -18.05 1.84
N TYR A 203 12.33 -18.07 0.70
CA TYR A 203 12.91 -19.31 0.18
C TYR A 203 13.89 -19.94 1.19
N ARG A 204 14.71 -19.12 1.86
CA ARG A 204 15.58 -19.59 2.94
C ARG A 204 14.80 -20.14 4.14
N MET A 205 13.71 -19.48 4.54
CA MET A 205 12.82 -19.95 5.60
C MET A 205 12.26 -21.34 5.27
N ARG A 206 11.84 -21.54 4.01
CA ARG A 206 11.34 -22.82 3.49
C ARG A 206 12.41 -23.91 3.44
N GLU A 207 13.62 -23.60 2.96
CA GLU A 207 14.75 -24.54 2.91
C GLU A 207 15.15 -25.06 4.29
N LEU A 208 15.04 -24.20 5.31
CA LEU A 208 15.30 -24.55 6.71
C LEU A 208 14.14 -25.29 7.38
N GLY A 209 13.03 -25.56 6.67
CA GLY A 209 11.88 -26.27 7.21
C GLY A 209 11.13 -25.53 8.32
N VAL A 210 11.24 -24.19 8.37
CA VAL A 210 10.53 -23.39 9.37
C VAL A 210 9.04 -23.34 9.02
N GLU A 211 8.18 -23.61 10.00
CA GLU A 211 6.72 -23.59 9.80
C GLU A 211 6.22 -22.19 9.41
N PHE A 212 5.19 -22.16 8.57
CA PHE A 212 4.54 -20.94 8.11
C PHE A 212 3.25 -20.70 8.89
N ASP A 213 2.92 -19.42 9.10
CA ASP A 213 1.64 -19.01 9.67
C ASP A 213 0.94 -17.99 8.77
N SER A 214 -0.25 -17.53 9.19
CA SER A 214 -1.01 -16.52 8.45
C SER A 214 -0.23 -15.22 8.23
N ALA A 215 0.66 -14.84 9.14
CA ALA A 215 1.49 -13.63 8.99
C ALA A 215 2.61 -13.83 7.95
N THR A 216 3.14 -15.04 7.81
CA THR A 216 4.04 -15.42 6.71
C THR A 216 3.35 -15.21 5.37
N PHE A 217 2.13 -15.77 5.21
CA PHE A 217 1.38 -15.68 3.96
C PHE A 217 1.03 -14.24 3.60
N VAL A 218 0.53 -13.44 4.55
CA VAL A 218 0.19 -12.03 4.31
C VAL A 218 1.40 -11.24 3.83
N SER A 219 2.56 -11.41 4.47
CA SER A 219 3.80 -10.72 4.12
C SER A 219 4.31 -11.13 2.73
N LEU A 220 4.25 -12.43 2.44
CA LEU A 220 4.70 -12.98 1.16
C LEU A 220 3.77 -12.60 0.00
N LEU A 221 2.46 -12.66 0.19
CA LEU A 221 1.47 -12.24 -0.81
C LEU A 221 1.60 -10.75 -1.12
N SER A 222 1.91 -9.92 -0.11
CA SER A 222 2.24 -8.50 -0.32
C SER A 222 3.48 -8.35 -1.21
N ALA A 223 4.57 -9.06 -0.90
CA ALA A 223 5.78 -9.04 -1.73
C ALA A 223 5.53 -9.52 -3.17
N CYS A 224 4.71 -10.57 -3.35
CA CYS A 224 4.29 -11.04 -4.67
C CYS A 224 3.51 -9.96 -5.42
N SER A 225 2.61 -9.23 -4.74
CA SER A 225 1.84 -8.11 -5.32
C SER A 225 2.74 -6.97 -5.83
N GLN A 226 3.83 -6.69 -5.10
CA GLN A 226 4.78 -5.65 -5.47
C GLN A 226 5.63 -6.07 -6.69
N LEU A 227 6.08 -7.32 -6.71
CA LEU A 227 6.91 -7.87 -7.79
C LEU A 227 6.13 -8.32 -9.02
N GLY A 228 4.82 -8.55 -8.90
CA GLY A 228 4.02 -9.22 -9.93
C GLY A 228 4.29 -10.73 -10.02
N ALA A 229 4.80 -11.35 -8.95
CA ALA A 229 5.20 -12.77 -8.91
C ALA A 229 3.97 -13.69 -8.78
N LEU A 230 3.23 -13.85 -9.87
CA LEU A 230 1.97 -14.61 -9.90
C LEU A 230 2.18 -16.08 -9.52
N ASP A 231 3.22 -16.73 -10.03
CA ASP A 231 3.47 -18.16 -9.82
C ASP A 231 3.71 -18.48 -8.34
N LEU A 232 4.52 -17.65 -7.67
CA LEU A 232 4.74 -17.77 -6.24
C LEU A 232 3.46 -17.49 -5.46
N GLY A 233 2.68 -16.49 -5.85
CA GLY A 233 1.38 -16.19 -5.25
C GLY A 233 0.38 -17.35 -5.37
N CYS A 234 0.31 -18.01 -6.53
CA CYS A 234 -0.49 -19.22 -6.74
C CYS A 234 0.00 -20.36 -5.86
N TRP A 235 1.32 -20.60 -5.80
CA TRP A 235 1.88 -21.63 -4.93
C TRP A 235 1.53 -21.39 -3.46
N VAL A 236 1.57 -20.13 -2.99
CA VAL A 236 1.15 -19.79 -1.62
C VAL A 236 -0.33 -20.09 -1.40
N HIS A 237 -1.18 -19.73 -2.36
CA HIS A 237 -2.61 -20.00 -2.27
C HIS A 237 -2.90 -21.51 -2.22
N ASP A 238 -2.29 -22.29 -3.12
CA ASP A 238 -2.41 -23.75 -3.13
C ASP A 238 -1.89 -24.36 -1.82
N TYR A 239 -0.80 -23.84 -1.26
CA TYR A 239 -0.28 -24.28 0.02
C TYR A 239 -1.26 -24.04 1.17
N ILE A 240 -1.89 -22.86 1.22
CA ILE A 240 -2.92 -22.51 2.22
C ILE A 240 -4.07 -23.51 2.16
N VAL A 241 -4.59 -23.77 0.96
CA VAL A 241 -5.72 -24.69 0.74
C VAL A 241 -5.34 -26.14 1.08
N ASN A 242 -4.21 -26.64 0.56
CA ASN A 242 -3.79 -28.03 0.74
C ASN A 242 -3.42 -28.37 2.19
N ASN A 243 -3.00 -27.38 2.99
CA ASN A 243 -2.69 -27.57 4.41
C ASN A 243 -3.85 -27.14 5.32
N SER A 244 -5.04 -26.89 4.78
CA SER A 244 -6.26 -26.54 5.52
C SER A 244 -6.10 -25.32 6.45
N PHE A 245 -5.32 -24.33 6.04
CA PHE A 245 -5.24 -23.05 6.76
C PHE A 245 -6.54 -22.27 6.58
N ASP A 246 -7.06 -21.72 7.68
CA ASP A 246 -8.25 -20.87 7.63
C ASP A 246 -7.97 -19.57 6.86
N VAL A 247 -8.71 -19.35 5.78
CA VAL A 247 -8.67 -18.12 4.99
C VAL A 247 -9.54 -17.07 5.68
N ASN A 248 -9.01 -16.52 6.77
CA ASN A 248 -9.65 -15.40 7.44
C ASN A 248 -9.63 -14.14 6.55
N VAL A 249 -10.37 -13.11 6.98
CA VAL A 249 -10.51 -11.85 6.20
C VAL A 249 -9.17 -11.20 5.85
N VAL A 250 -8.13 -11.37 6.67
CA VAL A 250 -6.79 -10.79 6.42
C VAL A 250 -6.09 -11.53 5.29
N VAL A 251 -6.02 -12.86 5.37
CA VAL A 251 -5.39 -13.69 4.32
C VAL A 251 -6.16 -13.58 3.00
N GLY A 252 -7.50 -13.65 3.05
CA GLY A 252 -8.36 -13.50 1.86
C GLY A 252 -8.17 -12.15 1.17
N THR A 253 -8.11 -11.05 1.94
CA THR A 253 -7.83 -9.72 1.38
C THR A 253 -6.42 -9.63 0.77
N SER A 254 -5.42 -10.25 1.38
CA SER A 254 -4.06 -10.31 0.82
C SER A 254 -4.00 -11.11 -0.48
N LEU A 255 -4.76 -12.22 -0.59
CA LEU A 255 -4.90 -12.99 -1.82
C LEU A 255 -5.57 -12.17 -2.93
N ILE A 256 -6.65 -11.44 -2.63
CA ILE A 256 -7.30 -10.52 -3.58
C ILE A 256 -6.29 -9.48 -4.10
N ASN A 257 -5.56 -8.83 -3.20
CA ASN A 257 -4.55 -7.83 -3.58
C ASN A 257 -3.41 -8.43 -4.42
N MET A 258 -2.97 -9.64 -4.09
CA MET A 258 -1.95 -10.36 -4.87
C MET A 258 -2.45 -10.66 -6.27
N TYR A 259 -3.60 -11.31 -6.41
CA TYR A 259 -4.13 -11.69 -7.72
C TYR A 259 -4.45 -10.48 -8.60
N THR A 260 -5.04 -9.42 -8.04
CA THR A 260 -5.27 -8.16 -8.77
C THR A 260 -3.95 -7.55 -9.23
N ARG A 261 -2.96 -7.37 -8.34
CA ARG A 261 -1.67 -6.76 -8.70
C ARG A 261 -0.74 -7.65 -9.53
N CYS A 262 -1.05 -8.93 -9.66
CA CYS A 262 -0.39 -9.87 -10.57
C CYS A 262 -1.17 -10.07 -11.89
N GLY A 263 -2.25 -9.30 -12.13
CA GLY A 263 -2.96 -9.30 -13.40
C GLY A 263 -4.05 -10.37 -13.55
N ASN A 264 -4.40 -11.11 -12.49
CA ASN A 264 -5.46 -12.15 -12.52
C ASN A 264 -6.67 -11.75 -11.66
N VAL A 265 -7.43 -10.75 -12.11
CA VAL A 265 -8.61 -10.26 -11.38
C VAL A 265 -9.74 -11.30 -11.28
N SER A 266 -9.82 -12.24 -12.22
CA SER A 266 -10.79 -13.33 -12.16
C SER A 266 -10.55 -14.22 -10.94
N LYS A 267 -9.29 -14.63 -10.69
CA LYS A 267 -8.93 -15.41 -9.51
C LYS A 267 -9.10 -14.60 -8.22
N ALA A 268 -8.83 -13.28 -8.26
CA ALA A 268 -9.14 -12.40 -7.14
C ALA A 268 -10.64 -12.39 -6.81
N ARG A 269 -11.50 -12.41 -7.85
CA ARG A 269 -12.95 -12.47 -7.67
C ARG A 269 -13.41 -13.81 -7.09
N GLU A 270 -12.85 -14.92 -7.54
CA GLU A 270 -13.11 -16.26 -6.97
C GLU A 270 -12.80 -16.25 -5.46
N VAL A 271 -11.61 -15.79 -5.07
CA VAL A 271 -11.24 -15.67 -3.65
C VAL A 271 -12.23 -14.81 -2.89
N PHE A 272 -12.60 -13.65 -3.45
CA PHE A 272 -13.59 -12.77 -2.81
C PHE A 272 -14.94 -13.47 -2.59
N ASP A 273 -15.44 -14.22 -3.58
CA ASP A 273 -16.71 -14.95 -3.48
C ASP A 273 -16.68 -16.13 -2.51
N GLU A 274 -15.52 -16.76 -2.32
CA GLU A 274 -15.32 -17.86 -1.38
C GLU A 274 -15.17 -17.41 0.08
N MET A 275 -14.87 -16.13 0.34
CA MET A 275 -14.74 -15.61 1.71
C MET A 275 -16.06 -15.65 2.49
N ASN A 276 -16.03 -16.29 3.66
CA ASN A 276 -17.16 -16.34 4.61
C ASN A 276 -17.52 -14.96 5.19
N GLU A 277 -16.51 -14.19 5.57
CA GLU A 277 -16.68 -12.83 6.12
C GLU A 277 -15.89 -11.81 5.30
N ARG A 278 -16.55 -10.71 4.94
CA ARG A 278 -15.97 -9.64 4.13
C ARG A 278 -16.14 -8.30 4.83
N ASN A 279 -15.04 -7.75 5.34
CA ASN A 279 -15.02 -6.41 5.92
C ASN A 279 -14.88 -5.33 4.83
N VAL A 280 -14.97 -4.05 5.21
CA VAL A 280 -14.81 -2.90 4.29
C VAL A 280 -13.54 -3.00 3.45
N VAL A 281 -12.45 -3.54 4.00
CA VAL A 281 -11.16 -3.66 3.30
C VAL A 281 -11.25 -4.67 2.16
N ALA A 282 -11.84 -5.84 2.38
CA ALA A 282 -12.01 -6.87 1.33
C ALA A 282 -12.87 -6.36 0.16
N TRP A 283 -14.00 -5.70 0.46
CA TRP A 283 -14.86 -5.08 -0.56
C TRP A 283 -14.12 -3.99 -1.34
N THR A 284 -13.41 -3.11 -0.64
CA THR A 284 -12.64 -2.02 -1.26
C THR A 284 -11.50 -2.57 -2.13
N ALA A 285 -10.82 -3.63 -1.70
CA ALA A 285 -9.75 -4.28 -2.46
C ALA A 285 -10.27 -4.82 -3.80
N MET A 286 -11.44 -5.47 -3.80
CA MET A 286 -12.02 -6.01 -5.03
C MET A 286 -12.55 -4.90 -5.96
N ILE A 287 -13.22 -3.88 -5.43
CA ILE A 287 -13.68 -2.70 -6.21
C ILE A 287 -12.48 -2.00 -6.87
N SER A 288 -11.41 -1.77 -6.10
CA SER A 288 -10.15 -1.20 -6.60
C SER A 288 -9.52 -2.10 -7.67
N GLY A 289 -9.50 -3.42 -7.44
CA GLY A 289 -9.06 -4.43 -8.39
C GLY A 289 -9.75 -4.30 -9.75
N TYR A 290 -11.08 -4.21 -9.77
CA TYR A 290 -11.82 -4.00 -11.01
C TYR A 290 -11.47 -2.67 -11.68
N GLY A 291 -11.40 -1.56 -10.92
CA GLY A 291 -11.01 -0.25 -11.44
C GLY A 291 -9.60 -0.21 -12.04
N MET A 292 -8.63 -0.92 -11.43
CA MET A 292 -7.27 -1.07 -11.96
C MET A 292 -7.22 -1.89 -13.24
N HIS A 293 -8.24 -2.68 -13.58
CA HIS A 293 -8.23 -3.55 -14.76
C HIS A 293 -9.12 -3.04 -15.91
N GLY A 294 -9.75 -1.87 -15.74
CA GLY A 294 -10.68 -1.29 -16.72
C GLY A 294 -12.12 -1.79 -16.58
N TYR A 295 -12.42 -2.61 -15.57
CA TYR A 295 -13.75 -3.18 -15.31
C TYR A 295 -14.61 -2.24 -14.45
N GLY A 296 -14.78 -0.99 -14.91
CA GLY A 296 -15.44 0.05 -14.12
C GLY A 296 -16.92 -0.23 -13.83
N GLN A 297 -17.62 -0.92 -14.74
CA GLN A 297 -19.03 -1.26 -14.55
C GLN A 297 -19.19 -2.31 -13.46
N GLU A 298 -18.31 -3.31 -13.43
CA GLU A 298 -18.23 -4.36 -12.41
C GLU A 298 -17.87 -3.76 -11.05
N ALA A 299 -16.99 -2.77 -11.01
CA ALA A 299 -16.67 -2.01 -9.80
C ALA A 299 -17.90 -1.28 -9.23
N ILE A 300 -18.70 -0.64 -10.09
CA ILE A 300 -19.93 0.06 -9.68
C ILE A 300 -21.00 -0.92 -9.21
N GLU A 301 -21.16 -2.05 -9.89
CA GLU A 301 -22.12 -3.07 -9.46
C GLU A 301 -21.73 -3.67 -8.10
N LEU A 302 -20.44 -3.94 -7.90
CA LEU A 302 -19.95 -4.42 -6.62
C LEU A 302 -20.12 -3.38 -5.50
N PHE A 303 -19.92 -2.09 -5.81
CA PHE A 303 -20.21 -0.99 -4.87
C PHE A 303 -21.71 -0.92 -4.53
N ARG A 304 -22.61 -1.06 -5.50
CA ARG A 304 -24.06 -1.11 -5.23
C ARG A 304 -24.41 -2.28 -4.32
N LEU A 305 -23.83 -3.46 -4.55
CA LEU A 305 -24.00 -4.63 -3.68
C LEU A 305 -23.49 -4.36 -2.26
N MET A 306 -22.32 -3.71 -2.12
CA MET A 306 -21.75 -3.32 -0.82
C MET A 306 -22.72 -2.42 -0.03
N ARG A 307 -23.37 -1.45 -0.70
CA ARG A 307 -24.34 -0.55 -0.03
C ARG A 307 -25.56 -1.27 0.54
N ILE A 308 -25.90 -2.44 0.03
CA ILE A 308 -27.09 -3.20 0.45
C ILE A 308 -26.73 -4.26 1.50
N ARG A 309 -25.61 -4.97 1.32
CA ARG A 309 -25.31 -6.22 2.05
C ARG A 309 -24.03 -6.20 2.88
N ALA A 310 -23.28 -5.10 2.90
CA ALA A 310 -21.97 -5.05 3.51
C ALA A 310 -21.84 -3.90 4.53
N PRO A 311 -20.75 -3.85 5.32
CA PRO A 311 -20.46 -2.71 6.17
C PRO A 311 -20.38 -1.40 5.37
N PRO A 312 -20.71 -0.25 5.98
CA PRO A 312 -20.80 1.02 5.28
C PRO A 312 -19.46 1.40 4.60
N PRO A 313 -19.50 1.89 3.34
CA PRO A 313 -18.33 2.44 2.66
C PRO A 313 -17.61 3.52 3.48
N ASN A 314 -16.29 3.58 3.35
CA ASN A 314 -15.48 4.66 3.92
C ASN A 314 -14.83 5.50 2.80
N GLY A 315 -14.05 6.52 3.16
CA GLY A 315 -13.38 7.37 2.16
C GLY A 315 -12.49 6.59 1.18
N ILE A 316 -11.80 5.55 1.64
CA ILE A 316 -10.95 4.71 0.78
C ILE A 316 -11.80 3.96 -0.26
N THR A 317 -12.98 3.47 0.14
CA THR A 317 -13.95 2.86 -0.79
C THR A 317 -14.38 3.85 -1.87
N PHE A 318 -14.67 5.10 -1.52
CA PHE A 318 -15.06 6.11 -2.49
C PHE A 318 -13.93 6.48 -3.45
N VAL A 319 -12.67 6.56 -3.00
CA VAL A 319 -11.52 6.73 -3.89
C VAL A 319 -11.44 5.59 -4.91
N ALA A 320 -11.63 4.34 -4.48
CA ALA A 320 -11.64 3.17 -5.38
C ALA A 320 -12.74 3.25 -6.43
N VAL A 321 -13.98 3.61 -6.03
CA VAL A 321 -15.13 3.76 -6.94
C VAL A 321 -14.90 4.89 -7.93
N LEU A 322 -14.47 6.07 -7.46
CA LEU A 322 -14.25 7.24 -8.32
C LEU A 322 -13.11 7.00 -9.32
N SER A 323 -12.05 6.31 -8.89
CA SER A 323 -10.94 5.92 -9.78
C SER A 323 -11.40 4.93 -10.85
N ALA A 324 -12.26 3.97 -10.48
CA ALA A 324 -12.88 3.06 -11.45
C ALA A 324 -13.75 3.81 -12.46
N CYS A 325 -14.53 4.80 -12.01
CA CYS A 325 -15.29 5.69 -12.90
C CYS A 325 -14.39 6.50 -13.82
N ALA A 326 -13.28 7.04 -13.31
CA ALA A 326 -12.32 7.82 -14.07
C ALA A 326 -11.70 6.98 -15.19
N HIS A 327 -11.34 5.73 -14.90
CA HIS A 327 -10.70 4.85 -15.88
C HIS A 327 -11.65 4.23 -16.91
N ALA A 328 -12.95 4.18 -16.61
CA ALA A 328 -13.97 3.62 -17.50
C ALA A 328 -14.90 4.67 -18.13
N GLY A 329 -14.64 5.96 -17.92
CA GLY A 329 -15.46 7.04 -18.48
C GLY A 329 -16.86 7.17 -17.90
N LEU A 330 -17.11 6.62 -16.70
CA LEU A 330 -18.43 6.60 -16.05
C LEU A 330 -18.71 7.91 -15.30
N VAL A 331 -18.75 9.03 -16.01
CA VAL A 331 -18.86 10.38 -15.42
C VAL A 331 -20.10 10.53 -14.54
N HIS A 332 -21.26 10.06 -15.01
CA HIS A 332 -22.52 10.18 -14.27
C HIS A 332 -22.50 9.41 -12.96
N GLU A 333 -22.03 8.16 -13.00
CA GLU A 333 -21.93 7.31 -11.81
C GLU A 333 -20.87 7.86 -10.83
N GLY A 334 -19.76 8.40 -11.34
CA GLY A 334 -18.75 9.08 -10.53
C GLY A 334 -19.30 10.30 -9.78
N ARG A 335 -20.07 11.16 -10.46
CA ARG A 335 -20.74 12.30 -9.81
C ARG A 335 -21.72 11.86 -8.74
N LYS A 336 -22.56 10.85 -9.02
CA LYS A 336 -23.50 10.29 -8.04
C LYS A 336 -22.77 9.73 -6.82
N ALA A 337 -21.70 8.95 -7.02
CA ALA A 337 -20.90 8.40 -5.95
C ALA A 337 -20.29 9.53 -5.09
N PHE A 338 -19.68 10.54 -5.72
CA PHE A 338 -19.10 11.67 -5.01
C PHE A 338 -20.13 12.46 -4.19
N ALA A 339 -21.33 12.69 -4.73
CA ALA A 339 -22.42 13.36 -4.01
C ALA A 339 -22.90 12.52 -2.80
N SER A 340 -23.11 11.22 -3.00
CA SER A 340 -23.56 10.30 -1.95
C SER A 340 -22.59 10.21 -0.77
N MET A 341 -21.29 10.42 -0.99
CA MET A 341 -20.28 10.44 0.07
C MET A 341 -20.63 11.42 1.20
N ARG A 342 -21.06 12.63 0.85
CA ARG A 342 -21.51 13.64 1.84
C ARG A 342 -22.95 13.39 2.28
N GLN A 343 -23.85 13.14 1.33
CA GLN A 343 -25.30 13.12 1.56
C GLN A 343 -25.74 11.89 2.36
N ASP A 344 -25.23 10.71 2.03
CA ASP A 344 -25.69 9.44 2.59
C ASP A 344 -24.80 8.98 3.77
N TYR A 345 -23.51 9.32 3.75
CA TYR A 345 -22.52 8.79 4.69
C TYR A 345 -21.86 9.84 5.60
N GLY A 346 -22.13 11.13 5.40
CA GLY A 346 -21.53 12.21 6.20
C GLY A 346 -20.00 12.28 6.10
N LEU A 347 -19.41 11.70 5.06
CA LEU A 347 -17.96 11.69 4.86
C LEU A 347 -17.51 12.99 4.18
N VAL A 348 -16.43 13.59 4.70
CA VAL A 348 -15.81 14.78 4.10
C VAL A 348 -14.82 14.33 3.02
N PRO A 349 -14.99 14.78 1.75
CA PRO A 349 -14.01 14.54 0.69
C PRO A 349 -12.64 15.09 1.07
N GLY A 350 -11.63 14.24 1.07
CA GLY A 350 -10.22 14.63 1.09
C GLY A 350 -9.66 14.83 -0.31
N VAL A 351 -8.40 15.29 -0.40
CA VAL A 351 -7.67 15.58 -1.65
C VAL A 351 -7.80 14.47 -2.69
N GLU A 352 -7.62 13.21 -2.30
CA GLU A 352 -7.69 12.04 -3.21
C GLU A 352 -9.03 11.96 -3.96
N HIS A 353 -10.15 12.26 -3.29
CA HIS A 353 -11.47 12.24 -3.92
C HIS A 353 -11.61 13.36 -4.96
N HIS A 354 -11.06 14.55 -4.65
CA HIS A 354 -11.04 15.67 -5.58
C HIS A 354 -10.15 15.37 -6.79
N VAL A 355 -9.02 14.71 -6.59
CA VAL A 355 -8.14 14.25 -7.69
C VAL A 355 -8.90 13.29 -8.61
N CYS A 356 -9.63 12.32 -8.06
CA CYS A 356 -10.47 11.45 -8.88
C CYS A 356 -11.55 12.22 -9.65
N MET A 357 -12.18 13.24 -9.05
CA MET A 357 -13.17 14.07 -9.76
C MET A 357 -12.56 14.85 -10.92
N VAL A 358 -11.39 15.47 -10.72
CA VAL A 358 -10.66 16.13 -11.81
C VAL A 358 -10.27 15.13 -12.90
N ASP A 359 -9.85 13.92 -12.53
CA ASP A 359 -9.51 12.87 -13.50
C ASP A 359 -10.73 12.40 -14.30
N ILE A 360 -11.89 12.20 -13.64
CA ILE A 360 -13.17 11.87 -14.29
C ILE A 360 -13.55 12.94 -15.33
N LEU A 361 -13.56 14.22 -14.93
CA LEU A 361 -13.95 15.33 -15.79
C LEU A 361 -12.95 15.54 -16.93
N GLY A 362 -11.67 15.50 -16.59
CA GLY A 362 -10.57 15.74 -17.49
C GLY A 362 -10.51 14.70 -18.61
N ARG A 363 -10.57 13.40 -18.26
CA ARG A 363 -10.59 12.31 -19.26
C ARG A 363 -11.81 12.39 -20.16
N ALA A 364 -12.96 12.82 -19.63
CA ALA A 364 -14.19 12.98 -20.41
C ALA A 364 -14.20 14.21 -21.32
N GLY A 365 -13.17 15.07 -21.26
CA GLY A 365 -13.05 16.26 -22.09
C GLY A 365 -13.71 17.52 -21.51
N PHE A 366 -14.27 17.44 -20.29
CA PHE A 366 -14.85 18.59 -19.59
C PHE A 366 -13.79 19.49 -18.95
N LEU A 367 -12.79 19.92 -19.73
CA LEU A 367 -11.60 20.63 -19.23
C LEU A 367 -11.95 21.95 -18.51
N ASN A 368 -12.87 22.74 -19.07
CA ASN A 368 -13.28 24.01 -18.45
C ASN A 368 -13.98 23.77 -17.11
N GLU A 369 -14.82 22.74 -17.03
CA GLU A 369 -15.49 22.35 -15.79
C GLU A 369 -14.49 21.84 -14.75
N ALA A 370 -13.53 21.00 -15.16
CA ALA A 370 -12.47 20.50 -14.30
C ALA A 370 -11.61 21.65 -13.75
N LEU A 371 -11.25 22.62 -14.59
CA LEU A 371 -10.50 23.80 -14.17
C LEU A 371 -11.30 24.65 -13.19
N GLN A 372 -12.59 24.90 -13.47
CA GLN A 372 -13.45 25.67 -12.57
C GLN A 372 -13.60 24.96 -11.23
N TYR A 373 -13.78 23.63 -11.26
CA TYR A 373 -13.84 22.81 -10.06
C TYR A 373 -12.60 22.98 -9.19
N ILE A 374 -11.39 22.96 -9.77
CA ILE A 374 -10.14 23.20 -9.02
C ILE A 374 -10.12 24.60 -8.41
N LYS A 375 -10.55 25.62 -9.16
CA LYS A 375 -10.58 27.02 -8.70
C LYS A 375 -11.58 27.25 -7.55
N ASP A 376 -12.67 26.50 -7.53
CA ASP A 376 -13.70 26.59 -6.49
C ASP A 376 -13.28 25.90 -5.17
N LEU A 377 -12.24 25.06 -5.19
CA LEU A 377 -11.69 24.45 -3.98
C LEU A 377 -10.98 25.49 -3.11
N LYS A 378 -11.02 25.28 -1.79
CA LYS A 378 -10.27 26.12 -0.86
C LYS A 378 -8.78 26.00 -1.11
N GLN A 379 -8.01 27.04 -0.81
CA GLN A 379 -6.58 27.06 -1.07
C GLN A 379 -5.81 25.88 -0.43
N GLY A 380 -6.23 25.42 0.75
CA GLY A 380 -5.64 24.24 1.41
C GLY A 380 -6.00 22.88 0.79
N GLU A 381 -6.93 22.84 -0.16
CA GLU A 381 -7.39 21.63 -0.87
C GLU A 381 -6.79 21.53 -2.28
N GLN A 382 -6.18 22.61 -2.80
CA GLN A 382 -5.56 22.69 -4.13
C GLN A 382 -4.17 22.04 -4.18
N ALA A 383 -4.10 20.73 -3.95
CA ALA A 383 -2.86 19.97 -4.01
C ALA A 383 -2.29 19.87 -5.44
N PRO A 384 -0.95 19.76 -5.62
CA PRO A 384 -0.29 19.55 -6.92
C PRO A 384 -0.84 18.35 -7.71
N ALA A 385 -1.35 17.31 -7.03
CA ALA A 385 -1.94 16.15 -7.67
C ALA A 385 -3.17 16.48 -8.55
N LEU A 386 -3.97 17.49 -8.19
CA LEU A 386 -5.13 17.93 -8.98
C LEU A 386 -4.69 18.50 -10.33
N TRP A 387 -3.68 19.36 -10.30
CA TRP A 387 -3.10 19.97 -11.49
C TRP A 387 -2.36 18.94 -12.35
N THR A 388 -1.77 17.91 -11.74
CA THR A 388 -1.17 16.78 -12.47
C THR A 388 -2.22 16.00 -13.26
N ALA A 389 -3.38 15.70 -12.65
CA ALA A 389 -4.50 15.07 -13.36
C ALA A 389 -5.02 15.97 -14.50
N MET A 390 -5.16 17.27 -14.24
CA MET A 390 -5.57 18.26 -15.23
C MET A 390 -4.60 18.36 -16.42
N LEU A 391 -3.29 18.34 -16.16
CA LEU A 391 -2.27 18.37 -17.21
C LEU A 391 -2.33 17.13 -18.10
N GLY A 392 -2.57 15.96 -17.51
CA GLY A 392 -2.83 14.72 -18.24
C GLY A 392 -4.04 14.84 -19.17
N ALA A 393 -5.13 15.43 -18.68
CA ALA A 393 -6.34 15.68 -19.47
C ALA A 393 -6.11 16.67 -20.62
N CYS A 394 -5.40 17.77 -20.38
CA CYS A 394 -5.04 18.73 -21.43
C CYS A 394 -4.22 18.08 -22.55
N LYS A 395 -3.27 17.21 -22.18
CA LYS A 395 -2.48 16.43 -23.16
C LYS A 395 -3.38 15.51 -23.97
N MET A 396 -4.26 14.75 -23.30
CA MET A 396 -5.18 13.79 -23.94
C MET A 396 -6.09 14.46 -24.97
N HIS A 397 -6.67 15.61 -24.62
CA HIS A 397 -7.59 16.37 -25.48
C HIS A 397 -6.91 17.41 -26.35
N LYS A 398 -5.56 17.39 -26.43
CA LYS A 398 -4.74 18.33 -27.22
C LYS A 398 -5.05 19.81 -26.97
N ASN A 399 -5.46 20.16 -25.74
CA ASN A 399 -5.65 21.55 -25.33
C ASN A 399 -4.34 22.12 -24.77
N LEU A 400 -3.50 22.59 -25.69
CA LEU A 400 -2.11 22.94 -25.41
C LEU A 400 -1.98 24.23 -24.60
N ASP A 401 -2.84 25.23 -24.86
CA ASP A 401 -2.80 26.51 -24.15
C ASP A 401 -3.11 26.35 -22.66
N LEU A 402 -4.15 25.56 -22.34
CA LEU A 402 -4.45 25.23 -20.95
C LEU A 402 -3.39 24.31 -20.34
N GLY A 403 -2.85 23.38 -21.13
CA GLY A 403 -1.74 22.52 -20.72
C GLY A 403 -0.51 23.30 -20.26
N VAL A 404 -0.11 24.35 -20.99
CA VAL A 404 1.01 25.22 -20.61
C VAL A 404 0.72 25.94 -19.30
N GLN A 405 -0.45 26.55 -19.15
CA GLN A 405 -0.83 27.27 -17.91
C GLN A 405 -0.79 26.35 -16.68
N VAL A 406 -1.35 25.15 -16.80
CA VAL A 406 -1.36 24.16 -15.70
C VAL A 406 0.04 23.68 -15.36
N ALA A 407 0.88 23.44 -16.37
CA ALA A 407 2.25 22.99 -16.17
C ALA A 407 3.14 24.06 -15.52
N GLU A 408 3.00 25.33 -15.91
CA GLU A 408 3.70 26.45 -15.27
C GLU A 408 3.31 26.57 -13.79
N HIS A 409 2.03 26.38 -13.47
CA HIS A 409 1.57 26.33 -12.08
C HIS A 409 2.21 25.17 -11.29
N LEU A 410 2.27 23.97 -11.87
CA LEU A 410 2.92 22.80 -11.25
C LEU A 410 4.42 23.00 -11.01
N LEU A 411 5.12 23.65 -11.94
CA LEU A 411 6.54 23.95 -11.79
C LEU A 411 6.81 24.99 -10.70
N ALA A 412 5.92 25.97 -10.53
CA ALA A 412 5.99 26.93 -9.44
C ALA A 412 5.76 26.26 -8.07
N ALA A 413 4.84 25.29 -8.01
CA ALA A 413 4.51 24.57 -6.78
C ALA A 413 5.55 23.51 -6.38
N GLU A 414 6.03 22.70 -7.35
CA GLU A 414 6.98 21.61 -7.12
C GLU A 414 8.17 21.69 -8.08
N PRO A 415 9.11 22.62 -7.87
CA PRO A 415 10.22 22.88 -8.79
C PRO A 415 11.25 21.74 -8.86
N GLU A 416 11.22 20.79 -7.94
CA GLU A 416 12.16 19.67 -7.86
C GLU A 416 11.60 18.36 -8.44
N ASN A 417 10.36 18.36 -8.95
CA ASN A 417 9.75 17.16 -9.52
C ASN A 417 10.06 17.04 -11.02
N PRO A 418 10.92 16.09 -11.47
CA PRO A 418 11.31 15.97 -12.88
C PRO A 418 10.12 15.67 -13.81
N SER A 419 9.06 15.04 -13.28
CA SER A 419 7.89 14.63 -14.06
C SER A 419 7.16 15.84 -14.64
N HIS A 420 7.11 16.96 -13.92
CA HIS A 420 6.45 18.19 -14.37
C HIS A 420 7.17 18.81 -15.56
N TYR A 421 8.50 18.85 -15.53
CA TYR A 421 9.31 19.31 -16.66
C TYR A 421 9.15 18.43 -17.89
N VAL A 422 9.15 17.10 -17.70
CA VAL A 422 8.93 16.16 -18.80
C VAL A 422 7.53 16.35 -19.41
N LEU A 423 6.49 16.54 -18.58
CA LEU A 423 5.14 16.80 -19.08
C LEU A 423 5.05 18.14 -19.83
N LEU A 424 5.62 19.22 -19.29
CA LEU A 424 5.65 20.52 -19.97
C LEU A 424 6.41 20.46 -21.30
N SER A 425 7.58 19.83 -21.30
CA SER A 425 8.36 19.60 -22.52
C SER A 425 7.53 18.86 -23.57
N ASN A 426 6.73 17.86 -23.19
CA ASN A 426 5.86 17.15 -24.11
C ASN A 426 4.72 18.03 -24.65
N VAL A 427 4.13 18.89 -23.81
CA VAL A 427 3.09 19.85 -24.23
C VAL A 427 3.66 20.86 -25.23
N TYR A 428 4.85 21.41 -24.98
CA TYR A 428 5.50 22.33 -25.93
C TYR A 428 5.85 21.65 -27.25
N ALA A 429 6.29 20.39 -27.20
CA ALA A 429 6.59 19.64 -28.41
C ALA A 429 5.32 19.37 -29.25
N LEU A 430 4.19 19.02 -28.61
CA LEU A 430 2.88 18.92 -29.28
C LEU A 430 2.42 20.25 -29.88
N ALA A 431 2.83 21.38 -29.31
CA ALA A 431 2.53 22.72 -29.81
C ALA A 431 3.49 23.18 -30.92
N GLY A 432 4.47 22.36 -31.31
CA GLY A 432 5.52 22.72 -32.27
C GLY A 432 6.50 23.78 -31.75
N ARG A 433 6.52 24.08 -30.44
CA ARG A 433 7.35 25.13 -29.84
C ARG A 433 8.70 24.58 -29.37
N MET A 434 9.57 24.21 -30.31
CA MET A 434 10.85 23.54 -30.02
C MET A 434 11.83 24.37 -29.18
N GLU A 435 11.85 25.69 -29.36
CA GLU A 435 12.63 26.62 -28.50
C GLU A 435 12.27 26.44 -27.01
N ARG A 436 10.98 26.27 -26.70
CA ARG A 436 10.49 26.07 -25.34
C ARG A 436 10.82 24.67 -24.82
N VAL A 437 10.83 23.65 -25.68
CA VAL A 437 11.30 22.30 -25.33
C VAL A 437 12.75 22.35 -24.86
N GLU A 438 13.62 23.00 -25.64
CA GLU A 438 15.04 23.17 -25.30
C GLU A 438 15.23 23.97 -24.00
N MET A 439 14.46 25.05 -23.82
CA MET A 439 14.45 25.83 -22.58
C MET A 439 14.15 24.93 -21.36
N VAL A 440 13.10 24.10 -21.42
CA VAL A 440 12.72 23.21 -20.32
C VAL A 440 13.79 22.14 -20.07
N ARG A 441 14.39 21.56 -21.13
CA ARG A 441 15.51 20.61 -21.01
C ARG A 441 16.72 21.25 -20.32
N ASN A 442 17.07 22.47 -20.71
CA ASN A 442 18.17 23.23 -20.09
C ASN A 442 17.89 23.54 -18.61
N MET A 443 16.63 23.84 -18.24
CA MET A 443 16.23 23.99 -16.84
C MET A 443 16.43 22.69 -16.03
N MET A 444 16.05 21.54 -16.59
CA MET A 444 16.27 20.24 -15.94
C MET A 444 17.77 19.96 -15.71
N ILE A 445 18.61 20.21 -16.72
CA ILE A 445 20.07 20.00 -16.63
C ILE A 445 20.67 20.89 -15.55
N ARG A 446 20.34 22.19 -15.53
CA ARG A 446 20.84 23.15 -14.53
C ARG A 446 20.47 22.75 -13.10
N LYS A 447 19.31 22.12 -12.91
CA LYS A 447 18.84 21.63 -11.61
C LYS A 447 19.31 20.21 -11.28
N GLY A 448 20.06 19.55 -12.16
CA GLY A 448 20.49 18.16 -11.96
C GLY A 448 19.33 17.14 -11.96
N LEU A 449 18.17 17.50 -12.50
CA LEU A 449 16.99 16.64 -12.54
C LEU A 449 17.15 15.60 -13.67
N LYS A 450 16.93 14.32 -13.34
CA LYS A 450 17.04 13.21 -14.30
C LYS A 450 15.66 12.66 -14.64
N LYS A 451 15.42 12.44 -15.95
CA LYS A 451 14.25 11.71 -16.44
C LYS A 451 14.36 10.24 -16.04
N GLN A 452 13.24 9.66 -15.61
CA GLN A 452 13.14 8.22 -15.36
C GLN A 452 13.18 7.44 -16.69
N VAL A 453 14.04 6.43 -16.79
CA VAL A 453 14.16 5.56 -17.96
C VAL A 453 13.02 4.55 -17.98
N GLY A 454 12.40 4.36 -19.14
CA GLY A 454 11.34 3.36 -19.32
C GLY A 454 11.90 1.97 -19.57
N TYR A 455 11.39 0.96 -18.87
CA TYR A 455 11.72 -0.44 -19.07
C TYR A 455 10.49 -1.32 -18.84
N SER A 456 10.48 -2.49 -19.46
CA SER A 456 9.45 -3.51 -19.30
C SER A 456 10.06 -4.79 -18.76
N ILE A 457 9.34 -5.45 -17.86
CA ILE A 457 9.72 -6.73 -17.28
C ILE A 457 8.73 -7.80 -17.73
N ILE A 458 9.25 -8.97 -18.08
CA ILE A 458 8.49 -10.19 -18.35
C ILE A 458 9.09 -11.35 -17.56
N GLU A 459 8.23 -12.21 -17.01
CA GLU A 459 8.64 -13.47 -16.37
C GLU A 459 8.36 -14.65 -17.30
N VAL A 460 9.38 -15.45 -17.57
CA VAL A 460 9.28 -16.68 -18.37
C VAL A 460 10.08 -17.77 -17.68
N GLY A 461 9.43 -18.91 -17.39
CA GLY A 461 10.10 -20.06 -16.77
C GLY A 461 10.77 -19.73 -15.44
N GLN A 462 10.09 -19.00 -14.55
CA GLN A 462 10.58 -18.53 -13.23
C GLN A 462 11.80 -17.58 -13.30
N LYS A 463 12.12 -17.06 -14.49
CA LYS A 463 13.17 -16.05 -14.66
C LYS A 463 12.58 -14.75 -15.15
N SER A 464 12.98 -13.66 -14.50
CA SER A 464 12.62 -12.30 -14.88
C SER A 464 13.61 -11.76 -15.92
N TYR A 465 13.08 -11.17 -16.98
CA TYR A 465 13.83 -10.54 -18.06
C TYR A 465 13.43 -9.07 -18.15
N LEU A 466 14.41 -8.18 -18.22
CA LEU A 466 14.21 -6.74 -18.35
C LEU A 466 14.58 -6.31 -19.76
N PHE A 467 13.72 -5.51 -20.36
CA PHE A 467 13.93 -4.90 -21.66
C PHE A 467 13.86 -3.39 -21.54
N SER A 468 14.83 -2.71 -22.14
CA SER A 468 14.83 -1.26 -22.32
C SER A 468 15.18 -0.92 -23.76
N MET A 469 14.74 0.24 -24.24
CA MET A 469 15.02 0.67 -25.61
C MET A 469 16.53 0.80 -25.82
N GLY A 470 17.05 0.19 -26.88
CA GLY A 470 18.48 0.24 -27.23
C GLY A 470 19.38 -0.70 -26.41
N ASP A 471 18.86 -1.36 -25.38
CA ASP A 471 19.59 -2.38 -24.64
C ASP A 471 19.72 -3.66 -25.47
N ARG A 472 20.96 -4.14 -25.61
CA ARG A 472 21.35 -5.33 -26.37
C ARG A 472 22.07 -6.37 -25.49
N SER A 473 21.97 -6.22 -24.17
CA SER A 473 22.59 -7.13 -23.20
C SER A 473 21.98 -8.54 -23.20
N HIS A 474 20.76 -8.71 -23.74
CA HIS A 474 20.11 -10.00 -23.80
C HIS A 474 20.84 -10.94 -24.81
N PRO A 475 21.14 -12.20 -24.45
CA PRO A 475 21.87 -13.12 -25.33
C PRO A 475 21.20 -13.34 -26.69
N GLU A 476 19.87 -13.35 -26.71
CA GLU A 476 19.04 -13.57 -27.90
C GLU A 476 18.50 -12.26 -28.51
N THR A 477 19.20 -11.14 -28.29
CA THR A 477 18.75 -9.82 -28.78
C THR A 477 18.48 -9.83 -30.28
N THR A 478 19.34 -10.45 -31.08
CA THR A 478 19.23 -10.46 -32.54
C THR A 478 17.93 -11.15 -33.00
N GLU A 479 17.61 -12.28 -32.40
CA GLU A 479 16.41 -13.07 -32.69
C GLU A 479 15.14 -12.33 -32.24
N ILE A 480 15.16 -11.70 -31.07
CA ILE A 480 14.04 -10.92 -30.54
C ILE A 480 13.72 -9.74 -31.47
N TYR A 481 14.74 -8.99 -31.89
CA TYR A 481 14.55 -7.85 -32.79
C TYR A 481 14.02 -8.30 -34.14
N LYS A 482 14.58 -9.37 -34.72
CA LYS A 482 14.11 -9.95 -35.99
C LYS A 482 12.65 -10.40 -35.91
N TYR A 483 12.27 -11.10 -34.84
CA TYR A 483 10.89 -11.54 -34.63
C TYR A 483 9.94 -10.35 -34.44
N LEU A 484 10.39 -9.32 -33.71
CA LEU A 484 9.62 -8.09 -33.55
C LEU A 484 9.42 -7.37 -34.89
N ASP A 485 10.42 -7.30 -35.75
CA ASP A 485 10.28 -6.71 -37.09
C ASP A 485 9.21 -7.43 -37.93
N GLU A 486 9.23 -8.77 -37.93
CA GLU A 486 8.19 -9.57 -38.60
C GLU A 486 6.80 -9.32 -38.00
N LEU A 487 6.72 -9.28 -36.66
CA LEU A 487 5.47 -9.05 -35.95
C LEU A 487 4.89 -7.65 -36.24
N MET A 488 5.75 -6.63 -36.32
CA MET A 488 5.35 -5.26 -36.63
C MET A 488 4.92 -5.14 -38.11
N LEU A 489 5.58 -5.84 -39.04
CA LEU A 489 5.16 -5.90 -40.44
C LEU A 489 3.75 -6.49 -40.56
N ARG A 490 3.51 -7.67 -39.96
CA ARG A 490 2.18 -8.30 -39.93
C ARG A 490 1.12 -7.41 -39.28
N SER A 491 1.52 -6.65 -38.25
CA SER A 491 0.63 -5.67 -37.61
C SER A 491 0.23 -4.56 -38.57
N LYS A 492 1.18 -4.01 -39.35
CA LYS A 492 0.88 -3.00 -40.38
C LYS A 492 -0.03 -3.54 -41.47
N GLU A 493 0.19 -4.77 -41.93
CA GLU A 493 -0.68 -5.45 -42.90
C GLU A 493 -2.12 -5.63 -42.37
N ALA A 494 -2.27 -5.80 -41.06
CA ALA A 494 -3.57 -5.85 -40.39
C ALA A 494 -4.20 -4.46 -40.14
N GLY A 495 -3.53 -3.37 -40.51
CA GLY A 495 -4.04 -2.00 -40.39
C GLY A 495 -3.49 -1.18 -39.22
N TYR A 496 -2.45 -1.66 -38.52
CA TYR A 496 -1.75 -0.85 -37.52
C TYR A 496 -0.98 0.29 -38.20
N VAL A 497 -1.23 1.52 -37.74
CA VAL A 497 -0.47 2.71 -38.13
C VAL A 497 0.29 3.23 -36.91
N PRO A 498 1.62 3.38 -36.98
CA PRO A 498 2.39 3.98 -35.90
C PRO A 498 1.88 5.38 -35.55
N ALA A 499 1.57 5.61 -34.27
CA ALA A 499 1.13 6.92 -33.81
C ALA A 499 2.36 7.84 -33.68
N PRO A 500 2.33 9.08 -34.21
CA PRO A 500 3.45 9.99 -34.06
C PRO A 500 3.65 10.34 -32.57
N GLU A 501 4.78 9.95 -31.99
CA GLU A 501 5.12 10.36 -30.63
C GLU A 501 5.57 11.82 -30.59
N SER A 502 5.03 12.56 -29.61
CA SER A 502 5.24 13.98 -29.40
C SER A 502 6.69 14.44 -29.17
N VAL A 503 7.67 13.53 -29.03
CA VAL A 503 9.05 13.88 -28.66
C VAL A 503 10.02 13.81 -29.83
N MET A 504 9.60 13.25 -30.97
CA MET A 504 10.54 12.85 -32.02
C MET A 504 10.56 13.75 -33.25
N HIS A 505 9.99 14.97 -33.19
CA HIS A 505 9.99 15.92 -34.30
C HIS A 505 11.40 16.34 -34.80
N GLU A 506 12.46 16.07 -34.03
CA GLU A 506 13.87 16.29 -34.43
C GLU A 506 14.47 15.14 -35.26
N LEU A 507 13.87 13.95 -35.22
CA LEU A 507 14.35 12.77 -35.94
C LEU A 507 13.76 12.71 -37.36
N GLU A 508 14.49 12.15 -38.31
CA GLU A 508 13.94 11.83 -39.64
C GLU A 508 12.79 10.80 -39.52
N GLU A 509 11.87 10.74 -40.49
CA GLU A 509 10.70 9.83 -40.39
C GLU A 509 11.11 8.36 -40.16
N GLU A 510 12.20 7.92 -40.78
CA GLU A 510 12.76 6.58 -40.62
C GLU A 510 13.31 6.33 -39.20
N GLU A 511 13.97 7.33 -38.60
CA GLU A 511 14.49 7.28 -37.23
C GLU A 511 13.36 7.31 -36.18
N ARG A 512 12.29 8.06 -36.45
CA ARG A 512 11.06 8.04 -35.62
C ARG A 512 10.41 6.68 -35.63
N GLU A 513 10.26 6.10 -36.83
CA GLU A 513 9.66 4.79 -36.98
C GLU A 513 10.50 3.71 -36.30
N TYR A 514 11.83 3.80 -36.43
CA TYR A 514 12.78 2.94 -35.74
C TYR A 514 12.60 3.01 -34.22
N ALA A 515 12.58 4.21 -33.64
CA ALA A 515 12.42 4.40 -32.20
C ALA A 515 11.08 3.86 -31.68
N LEU A 516 9.96 4.14 -32.36
CA LEU A 516 8.64 3.61 -32.00
C LEU A 516 8.56 2.08 -32.07
N ARG A 517 9.33 1.47 -32.97
CA ARG A 517 9.31 0.02 -33.18
C ARG A 517 9.87 -0.75 -31.98
N TYR A 518 10.95 -0.27 -31.39
CA TYR A 518 11.72 -1.00 -30.36
C TYR A 518 11.43 -0.53 -28.92
N HIS A 519 10.19 -0.13 -28.65
CA HIS A 519 9.75 0.12 -27.28
C HIS A 519 9.86 -1.16 -26.43
N SER A 520 10.22 -0.98 -25.16
CA SER A 520 10.46 -2.07 -24.21
C SER A 520 9.29 -3.05 -24.09
N GLU A 521 8.06 -2.57 -24.20
CA GLU A 521 6.81 -3.35 -24.19
C GLU A 521 6.76 -4.31 -25.37
N LYS A 522 7.06 -3.81 -26.58
CA LYS A 522 7.05 -4.59 -27.82
C LYS A 522 8.15 -5.65 -27.82
N LEU A 523 9.36 -5.28 -27.35
CA LEU A 523 10.48 -6.21 -27.17
C LEU A 523 10.14 -7.34 -26.18
N ALA A 524 9.57 -7.00 -25.03
CA ALA A 524 9.19 -7.98 -24.02
C ALA A 524 8.06 -8.91 -24.52
N ILE A 525 7.10 -8.39 -25.29
CA ILE A 525 6.04 -9.19 -25.93
C ILE A 525 6.61 -10.11 -27.00
N ALA A 526 7.50 -9.63 -27.86
CA ALA A 526 8.17 -10.43 -28.87
C ALA A 526 8.91 -11.62 -28.21
N PHE A 527 9.69 -11.35 -27.16
CA PHE A 527 10.34 -12.40 -26.38
C PHE A 527 9.33 -13.37 -25.74
N GLY A 528 8.26 -12.85 -25.13
CA GLY A 528 7.20 -13.67 -24.53
C GLY A 528 6.52 -14.60 -25.53
N LEU A 529 6.22 -14.11 -26.73
CA LEU A 529 5.64 -14.90 -27.83
C LEU A 529 6.59 -15.99 -28.33
N MET A 530 7.89 -15.68 -28.43
CA MET A 530 8.90 -16.66 -28.85
C MET A 530 9.10 -17.79 -27.83
N LYS A 531 8.96 -17.49 -26.52
CA LYS A 531 9.35 -18.41 -25.45
C LYS A 531 8.20 -19.16 -24.78
N THR A 532 6.94 -18.80 -25.06
CA THR A 532 5.78 -19.41 -24.40
C THR A 532 4.89 -20.14 -25.39
N SER A 533 4.33 -21.27 -24.97
CA SER A 533 3.45 -22.10 -25.80
C SER A 533 2.13 -21.39 -26.13
N HIS A 534 1.54 -21.75 -27.26
CA HIS A 534 0.22 -21.26 -27.67
C HIS A 534 -0.81 -21.43 -26.54
N GLY A 535 -1.56 -20.36 -26.25
CA GLY A 535 -2.60 -20.34 -25.22
C GLY A 535 -2.16 -19.73 -23.87
N MET A 536 -0.87 -19.60 -23.56
CA MET A 536 -0.46 -18.95 -22.31
C MET A 536 -0.73 -17.44 -22.34
N THR A 537 -1.18 -16.83 -21.26
CA THR A 537 -1.29 -15.36 -21.20
C THR A 537 0.10 -14.73 -21.05
N ILE A 538 0.44 -13.75 -21.88
CA ILE A 538 1.69 -12.97 -21.75
C ILE A 538 1.45 -11.85 -20.74
N ARG A 539 2.32 -11.71 -19.74
CA ARG A 539 2.20 -10.67 -18.70
C ARG A 539 3.44 -9.79 -18.70
N ILE A 540 3.24 -8.49 -18.88
CA ILE A 540 4.30 -7.48 -18.94
C ILE A 540 4.07 -6.44 -17.84
N VAL A 541 5.12 -6.03 -17.16
CA VAL A 541 5.10 -4.90 -16.22
C VAL A 541 5.96 -3.77 -16.77
N LYS A 542 5.34 -2.61 -17.01
CA LYS A 542 5.98 -1.37 -17.42
C LYS A 542 6.11 -0.43 -16.22
N ASN A 543 7.30 0.13 -16.02
CA ASN A 543 7.55 1.05 -14.91
C ASN A 543 6.97 2.47 -15.10
N LEU A 544 6.66 2.84 -16.34
CA LEU A 544 6.05 4.11 -16.73
C LEU A 544 4.62 3.88 -17.24
N ARG A 545 3.90 4.96 -17.58
CA ARG A 545 2.66 4.85 -18.34
C ARG A 545 2.98 4.40 -19.76
N MET A 546 2.24 3.43 -20.29
CA MET A 546 2.39 2.97 -21.66
C MET A 546 2.06 4.11 -22.65
N CYS A 547 2.67 4.14 -23.84
CA CYS A 547 2.34 5.13 -24.86
C CYS A 547 1.22 4.67 -25.80
N GLU A 548 0.67 5.60 -26.58
CA GLU A 548 -0.47 5.35 -27.48
C GLU A 548 -0.12 4.41 -28.61
N ASP A 549 1.09 4.55 -29.11
CA ASP A 549 1.62 3.68 -30.14
C ASP A 549 1.75 2.23 -29.65
N CYS A 550 2.33 2.02 -28.45
CA CYS A 550 2.39 0.70 -27.84
C CYS A 550 0.99 0.13 -27.57
N HIS A 551 0.08 0.91 -26.99
CA HIS A 551 -1.28 0.45 -26.74
C HIS A 551 -1.96 -0.02 -28.03
N SER A 552 -1.87 0.78 -29.09
CA SER A 552 -2.43 0.44 -30.40
C SER A 552 -1.77 -0.79 -31.02
N ALA A 553 -0.44 -0.85 -31.05
CA ALA A 553 0.29 -1.99 -31.59
C ALA A 553 -0.07 -3.30 -30.89
N ILE A 554 -0.19 -3.29 -29.56
CA ILE A 554 -0.46 -4.50 -28.78
C ILE A 554 -1.88 -5.04 -29.04
N LYS A 555 -2.86 -4.18 -29.37
CA LYS A 555 -4.17 -4.64 -29.86
C LYS A 555 -4.01 -5.53 -31.09
N PHE A 556 -3.33 -5.05 -32.13
CA PHE A 556 -3.09 -5.82 -33.35
C PHE A 556 -2.25 -7.07 -33.09
N ILE A 557 -1.20 -6.96 -32.27
CA ILE A 557 -0.38 -8.12 -31.88
C ILE A 557 -1.24 -9.20 -31.19
N SER A 558 -2.15 -8.83 -30.27
CA SER A 558 -3.03 -9.78 -29.59
C SER A 558 -3.94 -10.55 -30.57
N GLN A 559 -4.40 -9.87 -31.63
CA GLN A 559 -5.22 -10.46 -32.68
C GLN A 559 -4.40 -11.38 -33.59
N ILE A 560 -3.24 -10.93 -34.06
CA ILE A 560 -2.39 -11.66 -35.00
C ILE A 560 -1.73 -12.88 -34.36
N ALA A 561 -1.31 -12.76 -33.11
CA ALA A 561 -0.75 -13.87 -32.35
C ALA A 561 -1.82 -14.82 -31.81
N ASN A 562 -3.09 -14.39 -31.80
CA ASN A 562 -4.19 -15.07 -31.10
C ASN A 562 -3.82 -15.40 -29.64
N ARG A 563 -3.37 -14.36 -28.91
CA ARG A 563 -2.91 -14.47 -27.53
C ARG A 563 -3.47 -13.34 -26.69
N GLU A 564 -3.84 -13.69 -25.46
CA GLU A 564 -4.12 -12.69 -24.43
C GLU A 564 -2.79 -12.10 -23.93
N ILE A 565 -2.70 -10.77 -23.94
CA ILE A 565 -1.54 -10.02 -23.48
C ILE A 565 -2.03 -9.05 -22.40
N ILE A 566 -1.46 -9.16 -21.21
CA ILE A 566 -1.76 -8.30 -20.08
C ILE A 566 -0.56 -7.40 -19.84
N VAL A 567 -0.77 -6.09 -19.93
CA VAL A 567 0.27 -5.10 -19.62
C VAL A 567 -0.15 -4.29 -18.41
N ARG A 568 0.62 -4.38 -17.32
CA ARG A 568 0.54 -3.49 -16.17
C ARG A 568 1.42 -2.28 -16.44
N ASP A 569 0.84 -1.09 -16.53
CA ASP A 569 1.59 0.17 -16.51
C ASP A 569 1.60 0.80 -15.11
N LYS A 570 2.15 2.01 -14.99
CA LYS A 570 2.21 2.73 -13.70
C LYS A 570 0.84 2.97 -13.05
N LEU A 571 -0.24 3.04 -13.83
CA LEU A 571 -1.58 3.40 -13.34
C LEU A 571 -2.53 2.21 -13.28
N ARG A 572 -2.44 1.26 -14.21
CA ARG A 572 -3.46 0.22 -14.39
C ARG A 572 -2.99 -0.96 -15.26
N PHE A 573 -3.87 -1.95 -15.38
CA PHE A 573 -3.75 -3.07 -16.29
C PHE A 573 -4.53 -2.83 -17.58
N HIS A 574 -3.96 -3.31 -18.67
CA HIS A 574 -4.57 -3.37 -19.99
C HIS A 574 -4.63 -4.84 -20.40
N HIS A 575 -5.82 -5.37 -20.61
CA HIS A 575 -6.03 -6.74 -21.08
C HIS A 575 -6.33 -6.70 -22.56
N PHE A 576 -5.35 -7.09 -23.37
CA PHE A 576 -5.44 -7.15 -24.82
C PHE A 576 -5.85 -8.54 -25.27
N LYS A 577 -6.99 -8.63 -25.96
CA LYS A 577 -7.52 -9.88 -26.47
C LYS A 577 -8.30 -9.62 -27.74
N ASN A 578 -8.00 -10.35 -28.81
CA ASN A 578 -8.69 -10.27 -30.10
C ASN A 578 -8.79 -8.84 -30.66
N GLY A 579 -7.74 -8.02 -30.52
CA GLY A 579 -7.74 -6.65 -31.02
C GLY A 579 -8.41 -5.63 -30.11
N LEU A 580 -8.96 -6.04 -28.97
CA LEU A 580 -9.62 -5.17 -28.01
C LEU A 580 -8.79 -5.04 -26.73
N CYS A 581 -8.94 -3.91 -26.04
CA CYS A 581 -8.36 -3.68 -24.72
C CYS A 581 -9.48 -3.50 -23.69
N SER A 582 -9.29 -4.01 -22.46
CA SER A 582 -10.25 -3.85 -21.36
C SER A 582 -10.58 -2.39 -21.01
N CYS A 583 -9.75 -1.43 -21.42
CA CYS A 583 -10.02 -0.02 -21.21
C CYS A 583 -10.87 0.66 -22.27
N GLN A 584 -11.27 -0.04 -23.35
CA GLN A 584 -12.11 0.50 -24.41
C GLN A 584 -11.55 1.76 -25.07
N ASP A 585 -10.22 1.85 -25.17
CA ASP A 585 -9.49 3.04 -25.67
C ASP A 585 -9.74 4.33 -24.84
N TYR A 586 -10.35 4.20 -23.66
CA TYR A 586 -10.51 5.27 -22.68
C TYR A 586 -9.32 5.28 -21.72
N TRP A 587 -8.21 5.91 -22.14
CA TRP A 587 -6.93 5.72 -21.44
C TRP A 587 -6.06 6.94 -21.23
#